data_AF-A0A1G5WUX9-F1
#
_entry.id   AF-A0A1G5WUX9-F1
#
_cell.length_a   1.000
_cell.length_b   1.000
_cell.length_c   1.000
_cell.angle_alpha   90.00
_cell.angle_beta   90.00
_cell.angle_gamma   90.00
#
_symmetry.space_group_name_H-M   'P 1'
#
loop_
_entity.id
_entity.type
_entity.pdbx_description
1 polymer ?
#
loop_
_entity_poly.entity_id
_entity_poly.type
_entity_poly.pdbx_seq_one_letter_code
_entity_poly.pdbx_strand_id
1 'polypeptide(L)'
;MIIVRKVGAPGNPELAVAAIVDGNPPDIVLNREIVEAYALDDDELRVLIAKERPELERRRLVYQGERAPLSITGKTAIIVDDGVATGTTMKVAIRALKRRSPREVVVAIPVAPPDILAELAQEAD
;
A
#
# COMPACT_ATOMS: atom_id res chain seq x y z
N MET A 1 -7.72 -10.53 1.00
CA MET A 1 -7.16 -9.50 1.91
C MET A 1 -5.92 -8.94 1.25
N ILE A 2 -5.69 -7.64 1.35
CA ILE A 2 -4.46 -6.99 0.91
C ILE A 2 -3.64 -6.65 2.16
N ILE A 3 -2.34 -6.87 2.13
CA ILE A 3 -1.45 -6.57 3.25
C ILE A 3 -0.44 -5.54 2.75
N VAL A 4 -0.42 -4.40 3.43
CA VAL A 4 0.47 -3.29 3.11
C VAL A 4 1.44 -3.09 4.29
N ARG A 5 2.71 -2.91 3.97
CA ARG A 5 3.77 -2.58 4.93
C ARG A 5 4.41 -1.26 4.54
N LYS A 6 4.31 -0.24 5.40
CA LYS A 6 5.05 1.03 5.23
C LYS A 6 6.55 0.79 5.38
N VAL A 7 7.33 1.51 4.61
CA VAL A 7 8.79 1.63 4.73
C VAL A 7 9.07 3.04 5.24
N GLY A 8 9.57 3.13 6.47
CA GLY A 8 9.83 4.40 7.15
C GLY A 8 11.06 5.13 6.62
N ALA A 9 11.08 6.45 6.78
CA ALA A 9 12.22 7.29 6.46
C ALA A 9 13.34 7.13 7.51
N PRO A 10 14.61 7.31 7.14
CA PRO A 10 15.71 7.33 8.10
C PRO A 10 15.48 8.36 9.22
N GLY A 11 15.60 7.93 10.48
CA GLY A 11 15.39 8.80 11.64
C GLY A 11 13.93 9.18 11.94
N ASN A 12 12.97 8.84 11.05
CA ASN A 12 11.54 9.07 11.29
C ASN A 12 10.69 7.91 10.73
N PRO A 13 10.57 6.79 11.48
CA PRO A 13 9.89 5.58 11.01
C PRO A 13 8.40 5.76 10.71
N GLU A 14 7.76 6.78 11.29
CA GLU A 14 6.33 7.05 11.06
C GLU A 14 6.05 7.66 9.68
N LEU A 15 7.04 8.40 9.15
CA LEU A 15 7.01 8.99 7.83
C LEU A 15 7.41 7.96 6.76
N ALA A 16 6.52 7.61 5.84
CA ALA A 16 6.78 6.55 4.87
C ALA A 16 7.44 7.07 3.59
N VAL A 17 8.62 6.53 3.26
CA VAL A 17 9.32 6.72 1.96
C VAL A 17 8.75 5.82 0.87
N ALA A 18 8.24 4.65 1.28
CA ALA A 18 7.64 3.69 0.38
C ALA A 18 6.62 2.83 1.13
N ALA A 19 5.91 1.99 0.39
CA ALA A 19 5.12 0.92 0.95
C ALA A 19 5.22 -0.33 0.05
N ILE A 20 5.21 -1.49 0.71
CA ILE A 20 5.26 -2.81 0.09
C ILE A 20 3.87 -3.43 0.22
N VAL A 21 3.34 -3.94 -0.88
CA VAL A 21 2.05 -4.62 -0.94
C VAL A 21 2.27 -6.09 -1.23
N ASP A 22 1.62 -6.96 -0.47
CA ASP A 22 1.72 -8.42 -0.61
C ASP A 22 1.37 -8.90 -2.01
N GLY A 23 2.13 -9.86 -2.52
CA GLY A 23 2.01 -10.35 -3.89
C GLY A 23 3.20 -11.22 -4.25
N ASN A 24 3.17 -11.83 -5.43
CA ASN A 24 4.31 -12.57 -5.95
C ASN A 24 4.60 -12.15 -7.40
N PRO A 25 5.61 -11.29 -7.65
CA PRO A 25 6.41 -10.57 -6.65
C PRO A 25 5.60 -9.50 -5.89
N PRO A 26 6.08 -9.02 -4.72
CA PRO A 26 5.42 -7.93 -4.00
C PRO A 26 5.53 -6.63 -4.78
N ASP A 27 4.47 -5.82 -4.67
CA ASP A 27 4.35 -4.52 -5.29
C ASP A 27 4.99 -3.45 -4.40
N ILE A 28 5.72 -2.50 -4.99
CA ILE A 28 6.34 -1.39 -4.25
C ILE A 28 5.77 -0.08 -4.78
N VAL A 29 5.38 0.81 -3.87
CA VAL A 29 4.91 2.16 -4.19
C VAL A 29 5.79 3.16 -3.44
N LEU A 30 6.43 4.06 -4.18
CA LEU A 30 7.32 5.07 -3.62
C LEU A 30 6.56 6.36 -3.36
N ASN A 31 6.89 7.02 -2.25
CA ASN A 31 6.51 8.40 -1.99
C ASN A 31 7.64 9.31 -2.48
N ARG A 32 7.54 9.75 -3.75
CA ARG A 32 8.61 10.49 -4.43
C ARG A 32 9.00 11.77 -3.71
N GLU A 33 8.03 12.51 -3.17
CA GLU A 33 8.29 13.74 -2.42
C GLU A 33 9.17 13.50 -1.19
N ILE A 34 8.93 12.41 -0.45
CA ILE A 34 9.72 12.08 0.74
C ILE A 34 11.07 11.48 0.34
N VAL A 35 11.12 10.66 -0.71
CA VAL A 35 12.38 10.14 -1.26
C VAL A 35 13.29 11.30 -1.67
N GLU A 36 12.76 12.31 -2.37
CA GLU A 36 13.47 13.52 -2.78
C GLU A 36 13.88 14.38 -1.58
N ALA A 37 12.98 14.60 -0.61
CA ALA A 37 13.25 15.39 0.59
C ALA A 37 14.37 14.80 1.47
N TYR A 38 14.50 13.48 1.50
CA TYR A 38 15.57 12.78 2.21
C TYR A 38 16.81 12.50 1.33
N ALA A 39 16.78 12.90 0.05
CA ALA A 39 17.83 12.66 -0.94
C ALA A 39 18.26 11.17 -1.01
N LEU A 40 17.30 10.26 -0.90
CA LEU A 40 17.58 8.82 -0.88
C LEU A 40 17.92 8.32 -2.27
N ASP A 41 19.04 7.61 -2.36
CA ASP A 41 19.40 6.90 -3.59
C ASP A 41 18.73 5.52 -3.70
N ASP A 42 18.88 4.88 -4.87
CA ASP A 42 18.28 3.59 -5.15
C ASP A 42 18.84 2.45 -4.26
N ASP A 43 20.08 2.55 -3.80
CA ASP A 43 20.72 1.56 -2.92
C ASP A 43 20.16 1.67 -1.50
N GLU A 44 20.09 2.87 -0.95
CA GLU A 44 19.49 3.17 0.36
C GLU A 44 18.03 2.74 0.40
N LEU A 45 17.26 3.09 -0.63
CA LEU A 45 15.87 2.69 -0.76
C LEU A 45 15.70 1.17 -0.82
N ARG A 46 16.56 0.47 -1.57
CA ARG A 46 16.58 -1.00 -1.61
C ARG A 46 16.84 -1.61 -0.24
N VAL A 47 17.77 -1.05 0.53
CA VAL A 47 18.07 -1.51 1.88
C VAL A 47 16.88 -1.31 2.82
N LEU A 48 16.23 -0.14 2.78
CA LEU A 48 15.05 0.14 3.61
C LEU A 48 13.90 -0.82 3.28
N ILE A 49 13.61 -1.04 1.99
CA ILE A 49 12.57 -1.97 1.54
C ILE A 49 12.91 -3.41 1.97
N ALA A 50 14.16 -3.83 1.85
CA ALA A 50 14.58 -5.17 2.24
C ALA A 50 14.39 -5.45 3.73
N LYS A 51 14.58 -4.45 4.59
CA LYS A 51 14.36 -4.56 6.04
C LYS A 51 12.91 -4.80 6.44
N GLU A 52 11.96 -4.29 5.66
CA GLU A 52 10.52 -4.39 5.96
C GLU A 52 9.84 -5.65 5.37
N ARG A 53 10.48 -6.29 4.39
CA ARG A 53 9.95 -7.46 3.70
C ARG A 53 9.68 -8.67 4.62
N PRO A 54 10.56 -9.01 5.60
CA PRO A 54 10.27 -10.12 6.52
C PRO A 54 8.99 -9.93 7.33
N GLU A 55 8.68 -8.71 7.74
CA GLU A 55 7.45 -8.43 8.50
C GLU A 55 6.20 -8.53 7.62
N LEU A 56 6.29 -8.12 6.35
CA LEU A 56 5.21 -8.32 5.38
C LEU A 56 4.90 -9.81 5.23
N GLU A 57 5.92 -10.65 5.01
CA GLU A 57 5.74 -12.09 4.85
C GLU A 57 5.23 -12.75 6.14
N ARG A 58 5.74 -12.33 7.31
CA ARG A 58 5.24 -12.83 8.60
C ARG A 58 3.75 -12.55 8.76
N ARG A 59 3.28 -11.33 8.45
CA ARG A 59 1.84 -10.98 8.51
C ARG A 59 1.02 -11.74 7.46
N ARG A 60 1.55 -11.90 6.26
CA ARG A 60 0.91 -12.69 5.20
C ARG A 60 0.66 -14.12 5.66
N LEU A 61 1.65 -14.78 6.24
CA LEU A 61 1.50 -16.14 6.77
C LEU A 61 0.53 -16.19 7.95
N VAL A 62 0.58 -15.23 8.88
CA VAL A 62 -0.32 -15.22 10.04
C VAL A 62 -1.79 -15.05 9.62
N TYR A 63 -2.09 -14.17 8.66
CA TYR A 63 -3.46 -13.84 8.31
C TYR A 63 -4.05 -14.68 7.18
N GLN A 64 -3.24 -15.06 6.20
CA GLN A 64 -3.70 -15.82 5.02
C GLN A 64 -3.29 -17.30 5.09
N GLY A 65 -2.33 -17.66 5.95
CA GLY A 65 -1.76 -19.00 5.98
C GLY A 65 -1.13 -19.36 4.65
N GLU A 66 -1.39 -20.59 4.20
CA GLU A 66 -0.94 -21.11 2.90
C GLU A 66 -1.92 -20.81 1.76
N ARG A 67 -3.00 -20.05 2.01
CA ARG A 67 -3.99 -19.77 0.97
C ARG A 67 -3.36 -18.95 -0.15
N ALA A 68 -3.59 -19.40 -1.38
CA ALA A 68 -3.21 -18.63 -2.55
C ALA A 68 -4.02 -17.31 -2.61
N PRO A 69 -3.40 -16.20 -3.02
CA PRO A 69 -4.12 -14.96 -3.28
C PRO A 69 -5.22 -15.17 -4.32
N LEU A 70 -6.39 -14.58 -4.08
CA LEU A 70 -7.46 -14.59 -5.07
C LEU A 70 -7.10 -13.69 -6.26
N SER A 71 -7.26 -14.19 -7.47
CA SER A 71 -7.20 -13.35 -8.66
C SER A 71 -8.39 -12.39 -8.68
N ILE A 72 -8.07 -11.10 -8.86
CA ILE A 72 -9.04 -10.01 -9.00
C ILE A 72 -9.20 -9.54 -10.44
N THR A 73 -8.50 -10.16 -11.39
CA THR A 73 -8.53 -9.76 -12.80
C THR A 73 -9.96 -9.79 -13.35
N GLY A 74 -10.42 -8.67 -13.90
CA GLY A 74 -11.79 -8.51 -14.43
C GLY A 74 -12.90 -8.50 -13.38
N LYS A 75 -12.57 -8.42 -12.09
CA LYS A 75 -13.54 -8.34 -10.97
C LYS A 75 -13.55 -6.94 -10.35
N THR A 76 -14.66 -6.58 -9.70
CA THR A 76 -14.71 -5.40 -8.83
C THR A 76 -14.04 -5.74 -7.50
N ALA A 77 -13.01 -4.98 -7.13
CA ALA A 77 -12.32 -5.11 -5.85
C ALA A 77 -12.80 -4.01 -4.90
N ILE A 78 -13.30 -4.40 -3.73
CA ILE A 78 -13.76 -3.45 -2.71
C ILE A 78 -12.73 -3.43 -1.58
N ILE A 79 -12.13 -2.28 -1.32
CA ILE A 79 -11.24 -2.04 -0.19
C ILE A 79 -12.07 -1.44 0.95
N VAL A 80 -11.99 -2.05 2.13
CA VAL A 80 -12.75 -1.64 3.31
C VAL A 80 -11.79 -1.34 4.44
N ASP A 81 -12.03 -0.25 5.17
CA ASP A 81 -11.33 0.10 6.41
C ASP A 81 -12.32 0.73 7.41
N ASP A 82 -11.99 0.76 8.69
CA ASP A 82 -12.83 1.36 9.73
C ASP A 82 -12.77 2.89 9.77
N GLY A 83 -11.80 3.47 9.06
CA GLY A 83 -11.65 4.89 8.82
C GLY A 83 -10.34 5.19 8.11
N VAL A 84 -10.18 6.43 7.68
CA VAL A 84 -8.93 6.90 7.07
C VAL A 84 -8.53 8.24 7.68
N ALA A 85 -7.30 8.34 8.16
CA ALA A 85 -6.72 9.58 8.67
C ALA A 85 -5.95 10.37 7.59
N THR A 86 -4.91 9.77 6.99
CA THR A 86 -4.04 10.43 5.99
C THR A 86 -4.21 9.90 4.56
N GLY A 87 -4.97 8.83 4.38
CA GLY A 87 -5.22 8.19 3.09
C GLY A 87 -4.02 7.46 2.46
N THR A 88 -2.81 7.62 2.98
CA THR A 88 -1.57 7.13 2.36
C THR A 88 -1.60 5.61 2.11
N THR A 89 -1.96 4.83 3.14
CA THR A 89 -2.07 3.36 3.02
C THR A 89 -3.12 2.96 2.00
N MET A 90 -4.26 3.65 1.97
CA MET A 90 -5.37 3.38 1.06
C MET A 90 -4.97 3.68 -0.39
N LYS A 91 -4.34 4.82 -0.67
CA LYS A 91 -3.82 5.17 -2.02
C LYS A 91 -2.83 4.13 -2.53
N VAL A 92 -1.91 3.69 -1.68
CA VAL A 92 -0.95 2.62 -2.03
C VAL A 92 -1.70 1.34 -2.38
N ALA A 93 -2.68 0.94 -1.57
CA ALA A 93 -3.48 -0.25 -1.80
C ALA A 93 -4.23 -0.18 -3.15
N ILE A 94 -4.91 0.95 -3.42
CA ILE A 94 -5.62 1.19 -4.69
C ILE A 94 -4.67 1.03 -5.88
N ARG A 95 -3.53 1.75 -5.87
CA ARG A 95 -2.55 1.71 -6.97
C ARG A 95 -2.00 0.30 -7.19
N ALA A 96 -1.72 -0.45 -6.13
CA ALA A 96 -1.27 -1.82 -6.23
C ALA A 96 -2.36 -2.77 -6.77
N LEU A 97 -3.63 -2.59 -6.37
CA LEU A 97 -4.73 -3.35 -6.93
C LEU A 97 -4.95 -3.04 -8.41
N LYS A 98 -4.89 -1.77 -8.83
CA LYS A 98 -5.04 -1.37 -10.24
C LYS A 98 -4.03 -2.07 -11.15
N ARG A 99 -2.79 -2.33 -10.67
CA ARG A 99 -1.78 -3.11 -11.42
C ARG A 99 -2.13 -4.58 -11.64
N ARG A 100 -3.13 -5.12 -10.93
CA ARG A 100 -3.62 -6.51 -11.07
C ARG A 100 -4.81 -6.61 -12.03
N SER A 101 -5.11 -5.53 -12.75
CA SER A 101 -6.17 -5.42 -13.76
C SER A 101 -7.57 -5.81 -13.26
N PRO A 102 -8.04 -5.24 -12.13
CA PRO A 102 -9.45 -5.36 -11.75
C PRO A 102 -10.32 -4.65 -12.78
N ARG A 103 -11.62 -4.93 -12.75
CA ARG A 103 -12.61 -4.17 -13.51
C ARG A 103 -12.79 -2.77 -12.92
N GLU A 104 -12.88 -2.72 -11.60
CA GLU A 104 -13.15 -1.52 -10.79
C GLU A 104 -12.49 -1.71 -9.41
N VAL A 105 -12.06 -0.61 -8.80
CA VAL A 105 -11.58 -0.53 -7.42
C VAL A 105 -12.46 0.45 -6.64
N VAL A 106 -13.26 -0.08 -5.72
CA VAL A 106 -14.15 0.71 -4.87
C VAL A 106 -13.54 0.84 -3.48
N VAL A 107 -13.59 2.04 -2.90
CA VAL A 107 -13.21 2.28 -1.50
C VAL A 107 -14.48 2.48 -0.67
N ALA A 108 -14.64 1.67 0.37
CA ALA A 108 -15.76 1.75 1.30
C ALA A 108 -15.23 2.01 2.72
N ILE A 109 -15.37 3.25 3.19
CA ILE A 109 -14.90 3.70 4.51
C ILE A 109 -16.00 4.51 5.20
N PRO A 110 -16.22 4.34 6.51
CA PRO A 110 -17.31 5.03 7.21
C PRO A 110 -16.95 6.47 7.60
N VAL A 111 -15.66 6.80 7.74
CA VAL A 111 -15.18 8.12 8.16
C VAL A 111 -13.84 8.49 7.52
N ALA A 112 -13.73 9.71 7.01
CA ALA A 112 -12.49 10.30 6.50
C ALA A 112 -12.57 11.84 6.51
N PRO A 113 -11.44 12.55 6.63
CA PRO A 113 -11.37 13.98 6.34
C PRO A 113 -11.81 14.32 4.90
N PRO A 114 -12.50 15.45 4.66
CA PRO A 114 -13.03 15.79 3.34
C PRO A 114 -11.98 15.93 2.23
N ASP A 115 -10.81 16.46 2.57
CA ASP A 115 -9.65 16.57 1.69
C ASP A 115 -9.14 15.18 1.28
N ILE A 116 -8.98 14.28 2.25
CA ILE A 116 -8.55 12.90 1.97
C ILE A 116 -9.60 12.13 1.16
N LEU A 117 -10.89 12.36 1.40
CA LEU A 117 -11.96 11.76 0.60
C LEU A 117 -11.89 12.23 -0.87
N ALA A 118 -11.65 13.52 -1.10
CA ALA A 118 -11.49 14.08 -2.44
C ALA A 118 -10.27 13.49 -3.17
N GLU A 119 -9.17 13.28 -2.45
CA GLU A 119 -7.98 12.63 -3.00
C GLU A 119 -8.21 11.15 -3.32
N LEU A 120 -8.91 10.41 -2.46
CA LEU A 120 -9.23 9.00 -2.70
C LEU A 120 -10.20 8.82 -3.88
N ALA A 121 -11.15 9.73 -4.05
CA ALA A 121 -12.08 9.74 -5.18
C ALA A 121 -11.38 9.95 -6.54
N GLN A 122 -10.17 10.54 -6.56
CA GLN A 122 -9.36 10.65 -7.78
C GLN A 122 -8.58 9.36 -8.09
N GLU A 123 -8.38 8.50 -7.10
CA GLU A 123 -7.59 7.26 -7.23
C GLU A 123 -8.47 6.03 -7.45
N ALA A 124 -9.65 5.99 -6.82
CA ALA A 124 -10.66 4.92 -6.97
C ALA A 124 -11.54 5.14 -8.22
N ASP A 125 -12.40 4.16 -8.53
CA ASP A 125 -13.35 4.22 -9.66
C ASP A 125 -14.77 4.58 -9.21
#